data_AF-A0A924BXV4-F1
#
_entry.id   AF-A0A924BXV4-F1
#
_cell.length_a   1.000
_cell.length_b   1.000
_cell.length_c   1.000
_cell.angle_alpha   90.00
_cell.angle_beta   90.00
_cell.angle_gamma   90.00
#
_symmetry.space_group_name_H-M   'P 1'
#
loop_
_entity.id
_entity.type
_entity.pdbx_description
1 polymer ?
#
loop_
_entity_poly.entity_id
_entity_poly.type
_entity_poly.pdbx_seq_one_letter_code
_entity_poly.pdbx_strand_id
1 'polypeptide(L)'
;YFPDDFSKVLPIAVHGDAAVAGQGIVYEIIQMAQLDGYKTGGTIHLVINNQVGFTTNYQDARSSTYCTDVAKVTLSPVLHVNADDAEAVVHAMLFALDYRMTFASDVFIDLLGYRKYGHNEGDEPRFTQPVLYKIIAKHQNPRDIYAEKLIASGIIDATYISKIEREYKANLDLNLEESRKKTLTIIKPFLQDEWTDFVQVSDDEMLKKVDTTVDKQILDNAVKVISTLPSDKKFINKIAKIVTDRNTMYTNNVIDWGTAETLAYATLLIEGNDVRISGQDVERGTFSHRHAVVKVEDSEEEVILLNTLPNKKGKFNIYNSLLSEYGVLGFDYGYALTNPNTLTIWEAQFGDFSNGCQIIIDQYISCGEDKWNNQNGIVLLLPHGYEGQGAEHSSARMERYLQLCARHNMYVVDCTTPANFFHVLRRQMKTNFRKPLVVFSPKSLLRHPLCVATQDELANGSFQEIIDDNQVDKSKVKSLVFCTGKFYYDILAERIINQRNDVALVRIEQLFPLPVEQLKAIIALYPNADDYVWAQEEPKNMGAYSYMLMNFDLVKWRLASLKAYAAPAAGSSTRDRRRHADAIRMVFDKNLFR
;
A
#
# COMPACT_ATOMS: atom_id res chain seq x y z
N TYR A 1 8.61 -19.01 10.29
CA TYR A 1 9.79 -19.84 10.59
C TYR A 1 10.42 -19.61 11.96
N PHE A 2 10.40 -18.42 12.59
CA PHE A 2 10.82 -18.25 14.00
C PHE A 2 10.03 -17.11 14.67
N PRO A 3 8.93 -17.40 15.39
CA PRO A 3 8.11 -16.36 16.03
C PRO A 3 8.94 -15.58 17.06
N ASP A 4 8.95 -14.25 16.92
CA ASP A 4 9.55 -13.30 17.86
C ASP A 4 11.08 -13.46 18.10
N ASP A 5 11.77 -14.23 17.26
CA ASP A 5 13.23 -14.40 17.29
C ASP A 5 13.89 -13.73 16.07
N PHE A 6 14.15 -12.43 16.20
CA PHE A 6 14.80 -11.60 15.17
C PHE A 6 16.25 -12.00 14.89
N SER A 7 16.87 -12.84 15.73
CA SER A 7 18.24 -13.31 15.51
C SER A 7 18.35 -14.25 14.30
N LYS A 8 17.23 -14.85 13.87
CA LYS A 8 17.19 -15.84 12.78
C LYS A 8 17.03 -15.24 11.38
N VAL A 9 16.70 -13.95 11.29
CA VAL A 9 16.56 -13.22 10.02
C VAL A 9 17.36 -11.94 10.14
N LEU A 10 18.35 -11.76 9.26
CA LEU A 10 19.28 -10.61 9.29
C LEU A 10 19.03 -9.69 8.09
N PRO A 11 18.47 -8.49 8.30
CA PRO A 11 18.39 -7.48 7.26
C PRO A 11 19.77 -6.86 6.97
N ILE A 12 20.10 -6.71 5.69
CA ILE A 12 21.27 -5.98 5.21
C ILE A 12 20.81 -4.97 4.16
N ALA A 13 21.12 -3.69 4.37
CA ALA A 13 20.79 -2.61 3.45
C ALA A 13 22.07 -2.02 2.86
N VAL A 14 22.19 -1.99 1.53
CA VAL A 14 23.36 -1.47 0.82
C VAL A 14 23.02 -0.13 0.19
N HIS A 15 23.87 0.87 0.39
CA HIS A 15 23.64 2.26 -0.01
C HIS A 15 24.82 2.83 -0.78
N GLY A 16 24.58 3.85 -1.60
CA GLY A 16 25.61 4.78 -2.07
C GLY A 16 25.70 5.99 -1.14
N ASP A 17 26.88 6.61 -1.02
CA ASP A 17 27.16 7.73 -0.10
C ASP A 17 26.27 8.96 -0.34
N ALA A 18 26.05 9.34 -1.59
CA ALA A 18 25.18 10.47 -1.90
C ALA A 18 23.69 10.16 -1.63
N ALA A 19 23.26 8.93 -1.91
CA ALA A 19 21.86 8.53 -1.74
C ALA A 19 21.49 8.39 -0.26
N VAL A 20 22.35 7.76 0.56
CA VAL A 20 22.11 7.59 2.00
C VAL A 20 21.99 8.93 2.73
N ALA A 21 22.71 9.95 2.27
CA ALA A 21 22.69 11.28 2.87
C ALA A 21 21.56 12.18 2.34
N GLY A 22 21.12 11.98 1.08
CA GLY A 22 20.20 12.89 0.40
C GLY A 22 18.73 12.43 0.37
N GLN A 23 18.44 11.14 0.56
CA GLN A 23 17.08 10.62 0.44
C GLN A 23 16.36 10.57 1.79
N GLY A 24 15.24 11.29 1.91
CA GLY A 24 14.47 11.39 3.17
C GLY A 24 13.93 10.06 3.69
N ILE A 25 13.67 9.07 2.82
CA ILE A 25 13.23 7.73 3.25
C ILE A 25 14.25 7.02 4.14
N VAL A 26 15.55 7.30 3.99
CA VAL A 26 16.59 6.70 4.83
C VAL A 26 16.40 7.14 6.28
N TYR A 27 16.07 8.42 6.50
CA TYR A 27 15.72 8.92 7.82
C TYR A 27 14.44 8.25 8.36
N GLU A 28 13.40 8.08 7.53
CA GLU A 28 12.16 7.42 7.94
C GLU A 28 12.38 5.97 8.38
N ILE A 29 13.19 5.20 7.62
CA ILE A 29 13.53 3.80 7.93
C ILE A 29 14.33 3.69 9.23
N ILE A 30 15.32 4.56 9.43
CA ILE A 30 16.12 4.57 10.65
C ILE A 30 15.24 4.89 11.86
N GLN A 31 14.34 5.88 11.75
CA GLN A 31 13.42 6.23 12.83
C GLN A 31 12.43 5.13 13.19
N MET A 32 12.02 4.28 12.25
CA MET A 32 11.09 3.19 12.55
C MET A 32 11.75 1.93 13.13
N ALA A 33 13.08 1.83 13.09
CA ALA A 33 13.82 0.58 13.36
C ALA A 33 13.53 -0.06 14.73
N GLN A 34 13.08 0.72 15.72
CA GLN A 34 12.78 0.24 17.08
C GLN A 34 11.28 0.17 17.40
N LEU A 35 10.41 0.63 16.50
CA LEU A 35 8.96 0.67 16.73
C LEU A 35 8.35 -0.73 16.66
N ASP A 36 7.41 -1.05 17.54
CA ASP A 36 6.88 -2.43 17.70
C ASP A 36 6.29 -3.02 16.41
N GLY A 37 5.66 -2.19 15.57
CA GLY A 37 5.07 -2.62 14.30
C GLY A 37 6.09 -2.84 13.17
N TYR A 38 7.35 -2.45 13.36
CA TYR A 38 8.37 -2.31 12.29
C TYR A 38 9.75 -2.88 12.65
N LYS A 39 10.04 -3.09 13.94
CA LYS A 39 11.36 -3.53 14.40
C LYS A 39 11.74 -4.90 13.84
N THR A 40 13.01 -5.02 13.46
CA THR A 40 13.60 -6.24 12.87
C THR A 40 14.83 -6.73 13.64
N GLY A 41 15.05 -6.21 14.85
CA GLY A 41 16.23 -6.52 15.67
C GLY A 41 17.52 -5.93 15.11
N GLY A 42 17.44 -4.79 14.42
CA GLY A 42 18.58 -4.09 13.83
C GLY A 42 18.94 -4.56 12.43
N THR A 43 19.33 -3.60 11.59
CA THR A 43 19.80 -3.76 10.21
C THR A 43 21.29 -3.46 10.11
N ILE A 44 22.02 -4.24 9.32
CA ILE A 44 23.40 -3.88 8.94
C ILE A 44 23.34 -2.98 7.71
N HIS A 45 23.75 -1.73 7.85
CA HIS A 45 23.82 -0.75 6.77
C HIS A 45 25.23 -0.70 6.21
N LEU A 46 25.41 -1.11 4.96
CA LEU A 46 26.68 -1.00 4.25
C LEU A 46 26.61 0.16 3.26
N VAL A 47 27.41 1.20 3.48
CA VAL A 47 27.53 2.33 2.57
C VAL A 47 28.77 2.15 1.71
N ILE A 48 28.59 2.02 0.40
CA ILE A 48 29.66 2.01 -0.59
C ILE A 48 30.03 3.45 -0.88
N ASN A 49 30.94 3.99 -0.07
CA ASN A 49 31.35 5.38 -0.14
C ASN A 49 32.51 5.57 -1.11
N ASN A 50 32.15 5.78 -2.37
CA ASN A 50 33.10 6.06 -3.44
C ASN A 50 33.39 7.57 -3.61
N GLN A 51 32.85 8.40 -2.70
CA GLN A 51 33.06 9.84 -2.57
C GLN A 51 32.47 10.70 -3.70
N VAL A 52 31.62 10.12 -4.57
CA VAL A 52 31.01 10.84 -5.70
C VAL A 52 29.64 10.27 -6.13
N GLY A 53 28.60 11.09 -6.04
CA GLY A 53 27.26 10.77 -6.55
C GLY A 53 27.08 11.28 -7.98
N PHE A 54 27.11 10.40 -8.98
CA PHE A 54 27.15 10.80 -10.40
C PHE A 54 28.35 11.72 -10.68
N THR A 55 28.12 13.03 -10.79
CA THR A 55 29.12 14.11 -10.97
C THR A 55 29.18 15.05 -9.75
N THR A 56 28.39 14.80 -8.71
CA THR A 56 28.34 15.61 -7.49
C THR A 56 29.39 15.13 -6.50
N ASN A 57 30.28 16.03 -6.08
CA ASN A 57 31.32 15.71 -5.09
C ASN A 57 30.71 15.50 -3.70
N TYR A 58 31.39 14.71 -2.86
CA TYR A 58 30.94 14.46 -1.48
C TYR A 58 30.73 15.73 -0.63
N GLN A 59 31.42 16.83 -0.93
CA GLN A 59 31.28 18.12 -0.24
C GLN A 59 29.97 18.84 -0.60
N ASP A 60 29.44 18.60 -1.80
CA ASP A 60 28.17 19.18 -2.27
C ASP A 60 26.98 18.26 -2.00
N ALA A 61 27.24 16.97 -1.71
CA ALA A 61 26.20 15.96 -1.52
C ALA A 61 25.50 16.02 -0.15
N ARG A 62 26.08 16.72 0.84
CA ARG A 62 25.59 16.74 2.22
C ARG A 62 26.16 17.93 3.02
N SER A 63 25.48 18.29 4.10
CA SER A 63 25.91 19.34 5.02
C SER A 63 26.71 18.84 6.23
N SER A 64 26.77 17.52 6.43
CA SER A 64 27.46 16.88 7.54
C SER A 64 28.82 16.29 7.10
N THR A 65 29.68 15.92 8.04
CA THR A 65 31.01 15.40 7.72
C THR A 65 30.93 14.05 6.99
N TYR A 66 30.18 13.09 7.56
CA TYR A 66 30.08 11.74 7.02
C TYR A 66 28.73 11.50 6.34
N CYS A 67 28.73 10.69 5.28
CA CYS A 67 27.49 10.29 4.60
C CYS A 67 26.57 9.46 5.51
N THR A 68 27.14 8.80 6.51
CA THR A 68 26.47 7.99 7.53
C THR A 68 25.98 8.77 8.74
N ASP A 69 26.07 10.12 8.76
CA ASP A 69 25.66 10.90 9.93
C ASP A 69 24.15 10.79 10.24
N VAL A 70 23.34 10.28 9.30
CA VAL A 70 21.94 9.89 9.53
C VAL A 70 21.81 8.79 10.61
N ALA A 71 22.83 7.94 10.79
CA ALA A 71 22.87 6.91 11.84
C ALA A 71 22.79 7.49 13.26
N LYS A 72 23.17 8.76 13.44
CA LYS A 72 23.15 9.44 14.74
C LYS A 72 21.73 9.69 15.26
N VAL A 73 20.73 9.67 14.39
CA VAL A 73 19.32 9.87 14.75
C VAL A 73 18.86 8.84 15.79
N THR A 74 19.33 7.60 15.68
CA THR A 74 19.05 6.48 16.60
C THR A 74 20.27 6.05 17.41
N LEU A 75 21.33 6.87 17.42
CA LEU A 75 22.60 6.58 18.10
C LEU A 75 23.27 5.27 17.63
N SER A 76 23.04 4.88 16.38
CA SER A 76 23.64 3.68 15.79
C SER A 76 25.15 3.85 15.60
N PRO A 77 25.98 2.85 15.96
CA PRO A 77 27.42 2.93 15.74
C PRO A 77 27.75 2.94 14.24
N VAL A 78 28.83 3.64 13.90
CA VAL A 78 29.36 3.75 12.55
C VAL A 78 30.82 3.33 12.54
N LEU A 79 31.17 2.34 11.72
CA LEU A 79 32.54 1.96 11.44
C LEU A 79 32.97 2.54 10.10
N HIS A 80 33.89 3.51 10.14
CA HIS A 80 34.55 4.02 8.93
C HIS A 80 35.76 3.16 8.63
N VAL A 81 35.79 2.52 7.47
CA VAL A 81 36.84 1.56 7.10
C VAL A 81 37.39 1.85 5.71
N ASN A 82 38.71 1.82 5.58
CA ASN A 82 39.40 2.00 4.31
C ASN A 82 39.25 0.73 3.45
N ALA A 83 38.66 0.87 2.25
CA ALA A 83 38.43 -0.25 1.34
C ALA A 83 39.72 -0.86 0.76
N ASP A 84 40.86 -0.18 0.85
CA ASP A 84 42.16 -0.74 0.46
C ASP A 84 42.75 -1.70 1.51
N ASP A 85 42.21 -1.73 2.73
CA ASP A 85 42.61 -2.67 3.79
C ASP A 85 41.59 -3.81 3.92
N ALA A 86 41.79 -4.86 3.15
CA ALA A 86 40.88 -6.01 3.10
C ALA A 86 40.65 -6.69 4.47
N GLU A 87 41.67 -6.74 5.33
CA GLU A 87 41.54 -7.36 6.65
C GLU A 87 40.72 -6.48 7.61
N ALA A 88 40.93 -5.16 7.57
CA ALA A 88 40.11 -4.22 8.34
C ALA A 88 38.65 -4.24 7.89
N VAL A 89 38.38 -4.36 6.58
CA VAL A 89 37.01 -4.51 6.05
C VAL A 89 36.35 -5.77 6.60
N VAL A 90 37.03 -6.92 6.57
CA VAL A 90 36.51 -8.17 7.15
C VAL A 90 36.24 -8.00 8.65
N HIS A 91 37.17 -7.37 9.38
CA HIS A 91 36.98 -7.12 10.81
C HIS A 91 35.76 -6.23 11.09
N ALA A 92 35.54 -5.17 10.31
CA ALA A 92 34.37 -4.29 10.46
C ALA A 92 33.05 -5.03 10.21
N MET A 93 33.02 -5.93 9.22
CA MET A 93 31.84 -6.75 8.93
C MET A 93 31.51 -7.72 10.06
N LEU A 94 32.55 -8.39 10.61
CA LEU A 94 32.39 -9.29 11.75
C LEU A 94 31.92 -8.53 13.00
N PHE A 95 32.52 -7.37 13.28
CA PHE A 95 32.08 -6.51 14.38
C PHE A 95 30.61 -6.08 14.21
N ALA A 96 30.21 -5.65 13.02
CA ALA A 96 28.84 -5.22 12.77
C ALA A 96 27.84 -6.36 13.00
N LEU A 97 28.19 -7.58 12.55
CA LEU A 97 27.38 -8.77 12.81
C LEU A 97 27.28 -9.04 14.32
N ASP A 98 28.41 -9.09 15.03
CA ASP A 98 28.44 -9.34 16.48
C ASP A 98 27.65 -8.27 17.26
N TYR A 99 27.80 -6.99 16.89
CA TYR A 99 27.06 -5.89 17.48
C TYR A 99 25.55 -6.07 17.26
N ARG A 100 25.11 -6.28 16.02
CA ARG A 100 23.69 -6.49 15.70
C ARG A 100 23.13 -7.68 16.46
N MET A 101 23.84 -8.80 16.48
CA MET A 101 23.38 -10.02 17.17
C MET A 101 23.34 -9.88 18.69
N THR A 102 24.20 -9.04 19.27
CA THR A 102 24.27 -8.82 20.72
C THR A 102 23.25 -7.77 21.19
N PHE A 103 23.10 -6.68 20.44
CA PHE A 103 22.35 -5.48 20.88
C PHE A 103 21.02 -5.27 20.15
N ALA A 104 20.73 -6.06 19.11
CA ALA A 104 19.50 -5.98 18.32
C ALA A 104 19.19 -4.56 17.80
N SER A 105 20.22 -3.85 17.35
CA SER A 105 20.16 -2.45 16.89
C SER A 105 20.92 -2.27 15.58
N ASP A 106 20.55 -1.23 14.83
CA ASP A 106 21.18 -0.88 13.55
C ASP A 106 22.67 -0.55 13.75
N VAL A 107 23.49 -0.94 12.78
CA VAL A 107 24.93 -0.64 12.72
C VAL A 107 25.33 -0.28 11.30
N PHE A 108 26.18 0.73 11.17
CA PHE A 108 26.61 1.26 9.88
C PHE A 108 28.08 0.93 9.62
N ILE A 109 28.37 0.58 8.38
CA ILE A 109 29.73 0.46 7.85
C ILE A 109 29.85 1.47 6.72
N ASP A 110 30.73 2.44 6.89
CA ASP A 110 31.12 3.41 5.87
C ASP A 110 32.39 2.89 5.19
N LEU A 111 32.21 2.19 4.06
CA LEU A 111 33.29 1.60 3.29
C LEU A 111 33.88 2.68 2.35
N LEU A 112 34.92 3.36 2.82
CA LEU A 112 35.61 4.42 2.09
C LEU A 112 36.49 3.84 0.99
N GLY A 113 36.07 4.01 -0.26
CA GLY A 113 36.82 3.62 -1.44
C GLY A 113 36.79 4.69 -2.52
N TYR A 114 36.80 4.25 -3.77
CA TYR A 114 36.76 5.11 -4.95
C TYR A 114 36.01 4.43 -6.10
N ARG A 115 35.53 5.22 -7.05
CA ARG A 115 34.95 4.72 -8.31
C ARG A 115 36.00 4.76 -9.41
N LYS A 116 36.41 3.59 -9.91
CA LYS A 116 37.49 3.48 -10.90
C LYS A 116 37.17 4.16 -12.24
N TYR A 117 35.92 4.04 -12.68
CA TYR A 117 35.42 4.59 -13.94
C TYR A 117 34.37 5.70 -13.69
N GLY A 118 33.75 6.21 -14.77
CA GLY A 118 32.61 7.12 -14.69
C GLY A 118 31.41 6.52 -13.94
N HIS A 119 30.29 7.27 -13.86
CA HIS A 119 29.09 6.75 -13.18
C HIS A 119 28.57 5.47 -13.84
N ASN A 120 28.73 5.39 -15.15
CA ASN A 120 28.76 4.17 -15.94
C ASN A 120 30.09 4.10 -16.71
N GLU A 121 30.42 2.95 -17.28
CA GLU A 121 31.73 2.70 -17.91
C GLU A 121 31.97 3.52 -19.20
N GLY A 122 30.90 4.07 -19.79
CA GLY A 122 30.99 4.94 -20.98
C GLY A 122 31.10 6.43 -20.67
N ASP A 123 30.96 6.82 -19.40
CA ASP A 123 30.95 8.22 -18.96
C ASP A 123 32.38 8.72 -18.67
N GLU A 124 32.68 9.99 -18.99
CA GLU A 124 33.99 10.61 -18.80
C GLU A 124 34.01 11.47 -17.52
N PRO A 125 34.50 10.95 -16.39
CA PRO A 125 34.39 11.62 -15.10
C PRO A 125 35.34 12.82 -14.95
N ARG A 126 36.38 12.94 -15.79
CA ARG A 126 37.33 14.06 -15.68
C ARG A 126 36.73 15.40 -16.10
N PHE A 127 35.56 15.42 -16.74
CA PHE A 127 34.86 16.67 -17.02
C PHE A 127 34.45 17.41 -15.76
N THR A 128 34.20 16.70 -14.66
CA THR A 128 33.75 17.28 -13.38
C THR A 128 34.69 16.98 -12.22
N GLN A 129 35.44 15.87 -12.26
CA GLN A 129 36.38 15.44 -11.21
C GLN A 129 37.83 15.20 -11.69
N PRO A 130 38.46 16.12 -12.45
CA PRO A 130 39.77 15.84 -13.08
C PRO A 130 40.89 15.58 -12.07
N VAL A 131 40.89 16.26 -10.91
CA VAL A 131 41.93 16.09 -9.88
C VAL A 131 41.79 14.75 -9.18
N LEU A 132 40.57 14.37 -8.78
CA LEU A 132 40.28 13.08 -8.13
C LEU A 132 40.66 11.92 -9.06
N TYR A 133 40.24 11.95 -10.32
CA TYR A 133 40.53 10.86 -11.26
C TYR A 133 42.01 10.81 -11.67
N LYS A 134 42.76 11.92 -11.56
CA LYS A 134 44.23 11.89 -11.69
C LYS A 134 44.90 11.14 -10.55
N ILE A 135 44.32 11.16 -9.34
CA ILE A 135 44.80 10.37 -8.19
C ILE A 135 44.42 8.90 -8.40
N ILE A 136 43.15 8.63 -8.70
CA ILE A 136 42.64 7.26 -8.94
C ILE A 136 43.43 6.55 -10.04
N ALA A 137 43.74 7.23 -11.15
CA ALA A 137 44.49 6.65 -12.26
C ALA A 137 45.93 6.21 -11.90
N LYS A 138 46.49 6.72 -10.80
CA LYS A 138 47.82 6.35 -10.29
C LYS A 138 47.77 5.38 -9.11
N HIS A 139 46.58 5.17 -8.55
CA HIS A 139 46.38 4.33 -7.38
C HIS A 139 46.26 2.86 -7.80
N GLN A 140 46.87 1.96 -7.02
CA GLN A 140 46.77 0.53 -7.27
C GLN A 140 45.35 0.02 -6.96
N ASN A 141 44.95 -1.10 -7.57
CA ASN A 141 43.67 -1.71 -7.21
C ASN A 141 43.78 -2.36 -5.82
N PRO A 142 42.71 -2.38 -5.00
CA PRO A 142 42.72 -3.02 -3.68
C PRO A 142 43.22 -4.47 -3.71
N ARG A 143 42.87 -5.21 -4.78
CA ARG A 143 43.37 -6.58 -5.02
C ARG A 143 44.90 -6.64 -5.05
N ASP A 144 45.52 -5.73 -5.80
CA ASP A 144 46.97 -5.73 -6.01
C ASP A 144 47.69 -5.34 -4.72
N ILE A 145 47.17 -4.34 -4.00
CA ILE A 145 47.67 -3.91 -2.69
C ILE A 145 47.68 -5.09 -1.70
N TYR A 146 46.57 -5.84 -1.62
CA TYR A 146 46.47 -6.97 -0.70
C TYR A 146 47.34 -8.15 -1.15
N ALA A 147 47.43 -8.42 -2.45
CA ALA A 147 48.30 -9.46 -2.99
C ALA A 147 49.78 -9.19 -2.66
N GLU A 148 50.25 -7.95 -2.80
CA GLU A 148 51.61 -7.55 -2.43
C GLU A 148 51.90 -7.82 -0.94
N LYS A 149 50.96 -7.50 -0.05
CA LYS A 149 51.06 -7.80 1.39
C LYS A 149 51.21 -9.31 1.65
N LEU A 150 50.40 -10.14 0.98
CA LEU A 150 50.44 -11.60 1.14
C LEU A 150 51.72 -12.23 0.57
N ILE A 151 52.21 -11.73 -0.57
CA ILE A 151 53.49 -12.15 -1.17
C ILE A 151 54.65 -11.79 -0.23
N ALA A 152 54.66 -10.55 0.27
CA ALA A 152 55.68 -10.10 1.23
C ALA A 152 55.68 -10.92 2.52
N SER A 153 54.51 -11.43 2.92
CA SER A 153 54.35 -12.31 4.08
C SER A 153 54.63 -13.80 3.78
N GLY A 154 54.93 -14.16 2.53
CA GLY A 154 55.20 -15.54 2.11
C GLY A 154 53.97 -16.45 2.09
N ILE A 155 52.75 -15.89 2.16
CA ILE A 155 51.49 -16.65 2.22
C ILE A 155 51.10 -17.15 0.81
N ILE A 156 51.38 -16.35 -0.21
CA ILE A 156 51.18 -16.69 -1.62
C ILE A 156 52.44 -16.38 -2.42
N ASP A 157 52.57 -16.99 -3.60
CA ASP A 157 53.65 -16.69 -4.55
C ASP A 157 53.20 -15.73 -5.67
N ALA A 158 54.15 -15.24 -6.46
CA ALA A 158 53.90 -14.31 -7.56
C ALA A 158 53.03 -14.87 -8.70
N THR A 159 52.89 -16.19 -8.81
CA THR A 159 52.07 -16.86 -9.84
C THR A 159 50.62 -17.07 -9.40
N TYR A 160 50.34 -16.96 -8.09
CA TYR A 160 49.04 -17.23 -7.50
C TYR A 160 47.92 -16.38 -8.12
N ILE A 161 48.12 -15.07 -8.27
CA ILE A 161 47.11 -14.15 -8.85
C ILE A 161 46.78 -14.52 -10.29
N SER A 162 47.79 -14.72 -11.15
CA SER A 162 47.56 -15.06 -12.55
C SER A 162 46.89 -16.43 -12.72
N LYS A 163 47.09 -17.35 -11.76
CA LYS A 163 46.39 -18.63 -11.73
C LYS A 163 44.90 -18.43 -11.47
N ILE A 164 44.52 -17.74 -10.39
CA ILE A 164 43.11 -17.55 -10.02
C ILE A 164 42.35 -16.72 -11.07
N GLU A 165 42.98 -15.73 -11.71
CA GLU A 165 42.36 -14.96 -12.80
C GLU A 165 42.04 -15.83 -14.02
N ARG A 166 42.97 -16.73 -14.38
CA ARG A 166 42.78 -17.66 -15.50
C ARG A 166 41.65 -18.64 -15.21
N GLU A 167 41.61 -19.18 -14.00
CA GLU A 167 40.56 -20.10 -13.55
C GLU A 167 39.18 -19.41 -13.52
N TYR A 168 39.11 -18.19 -13.00
CA TYR A 168 37.87 -17.41 -12.97
C TYR A 168 37.38 -17.07 -14.38
N LYS A 169 38.28 -16.63 -15.27
CA LYS A 169 37.93 -16.35 -16.67
C LYS A 169 37.45 -17.60 -17.40
N ALA A 170 38.14 -18.73 -17.23
CA ALA A 170 37.72 -20.00 -17.82
C ALA A 170 36.32 -20.41 -17.32
N ASN A 171 36.01 -20.16 -16.04
CA ASN A 171 34.66 -20.40 -15.50
C ASN A 171 33.60 -19.49 -16.14
N LEU A 172 33.90 -18.19 -16.33
CA LEU A 172 33.00 -17.27 -17.04
C LEU A 172 32.76 -17.67 -18.49
N ASP A 173 33.81 -18.10 -19.20
CA ASP A 173 33.71 -18.56 -20.59
C ASP A 173 32.85 -19.84 -20.68
N LEU A 174 33.06 -20.80 -19.77
CA LEU A 174 32.22 -21.99 -19.64
C LEU A 174 30.74 -21.62 -19.43
N ASN A 175 30.46 -20.73 -18.47
CA ASN A 175 29.09 -20.32 -18.17
C ASN A 175 28.43 -19.60 -19.36
N LEU A 176 29.20 -18.81 -20.11
CA LEU A 176 28.72 -18.16 -21.34
C LEU A 176 28.38 -19.18 -22.42
N GLU A 177 29.22 -20.18 -22.63
CA GLU A 177 28.96 -21.28 -23.57
C GLU A 177 27.74 -22.11 -23.17
N GLU A 178 27.60 -22.45 -21.89
CA GLU A 178 26.43 -23.16 -21.36
C GLU A 178 25.14 -22.34 -21.50
N SER A 179 25.22 -21.02 -21.27
CA SER A 179 24.08 -20.12 -21.47
C SER A 179 23.64 -20.06 -22.93
N ARG A 180 24.59 -20.01 -23.87
CA ARG A 180 24.31 -20.02 -25.33
C ARG A 180 23.63 -21.30 -25.82
N LYS A 181 23.76 -22.42 -25.09
CA LYS A 181 23.08 -23.69 -25.41
C LYS A 181 21.61 -23.69 -24.98
N LYS A 182 21.19 -22.77 -24.10
CA LYS A 182 19.80 -22.68 -23.63
C LYS A 182 18.99 -21.80 -24.58
N THR A 183 17.88 -22.33 -25.08
CA THR A 183 16.95 -21.58 -25.94
C THR A 183 16.02 -20.64 -25.15
N LEU A 184 15.82 -20.90 -23.85
CA LEU A 184 14.94 -20.13 -22.96
C LEU A 184 15.60 -19.94 -21.59
N THR A 185 15.53 -18.71 -21.08
CA THR A 185 15.94 -18.37 -19.71
C THR A 185 14.74 -18.57 -18.78
N ILE A 186 14.85 -19.50 -17.84
CA ILE A 186 13.84 -19.68 -16.78
C ILE A 186 14.19 -18.73 -15.64
N ILE A 187 13.33 -17.75 -15.39
CA ILE A 187 13.45 -16.85 -14.23
C ILE A 187 12.73 -17.52 -13.07
N LYS A 188 13.47 -17.90 -12.03
CA LYS A 188 12.87 -18.39 -10.77
C LYS A 188 12.26 -17.20 -10.03
N PRO A 189 10.95 -17.21 -9.70
CA PRO A 189 10.34 -16.14 -8.93
C PRO A 189 11.00 -15.97 -7.55
N PHE A 190 11.08 -14.73 -7.06
CA PHE A 190 11.50 -14.46 -5.70
C PHE A 190 10.47 -15.04 -4.72
N LEU A 191 10.94 -15.60 -3.59
CA LEU A 191 10.07 -16.14 -2.54
C LEU A 191 9.10 -17.25 -3.01
N GLN A 192 9.44 -17.99 -4.07
CA GLN A 192 8.58 -19.03 -4.64
C GLN A 192 7.99 -20.00 -3.60
N ASP A 193 8.75 -20.33 -2.55
CA ASP A 193 8.31 -21.26 -1.50
C ASP A 193 7.13 -20.68 -0.68
N GLU A 194 7.16 -19.38 -0.36
CA GLU A 194 6.08 -18.69 0.37
C GLU A 194 4.80 -18.57 -0.48
N TRP A 195 4.97 -18.54 -1.80
CA TRP A 195 3.89 -18.39 -2.79
C TRP A 195 3.45 -19.74 -3.39
N THR A 196 3.70 -20.84 -2.69
CA THR A 196 3.16 -22.15 -3.07
C THR A 196 1.63 -22.08 -3.16
N ASP A 197 1.06 -22.71 -4.19
CA ASP A 197 -0.38 -22.70 -4.52
C ASP A 197 -0.96 -21.35 -5.01
N PHE A 198 -0.14 -20.31 -5.14
CA PHE A 198 -0.54 -19.04 -5.75
C PHE A 198 -0.19 -18.97 -7.23
N VAL A 199 -1.13 -18.47 -8.04
CA VAL A 199 -0.96 -18.34 -9.49
C VAL A 199 -1.17 -16.90 -9.93
N GLN A 200 -0.45 -16.47 -10.96
CA GLN A 200 -0.73 -15.17 -11.59
C GLN A 200 -1.93 -15.31 -12.52
N VAL A 201 -2.71 -14.24 -12.60
CA VAL A 201 -4.00 -14.26 -13.31
C VAL A 201 -4.20 -13.01 -14.16
N SER A 202 -5.02 -13.14 -15.21
CA SER A 202 -5.51 -12.03 -16.03
C SER A 202 -6.69 -11.31 -15.37
N ASP A 203 -7.09 -10.20 -15.99
CA ASP A 203 -8.26 -9.39 -15.63
C ASP A 203 -9.57 -10.16 -15.80
N ASP A 204 -9.67 -11.06 -16.79
CA ASP A 204 -10.82 -11.97 -16.93
C ASP A 204 -11.04 -12.84 -15.69
N GLU A 205 -9.96 -13.37 -15.10
CA GLU A 205 -10.05 -14.17 -13.88
C GLU A 205 -10.36 -13.28 -12.66
N MET A 206 -9.79 -12.08 -12.62
CA MET A 206 -10.05 -11.10 -11.57
C MET A 206 -11.52 -10.63 -11.50
N LEU A 207 -12.24 -10.68 -12.63
CA LEU A 207 -13.66 -10.35 -12.73
C LEU A 207 -14.59 -11.51 -12.38
N LYS A 208 -14.07 -12.71 -12.13
CA LYS A 208 -14.91 -13.85 -11.71
C LYS A 208 -15.38 -13.67 -10.27
N LYS A 209 -16.61 -14.13 -10.03
CA LYS A 209 -17.18 -14.16 -8.68
C LYS A 209 -16.38 -15.10 -7.78
N VAL A 210 -16.07 -14.61 -6.59
CA VAL A 210 -15.40 -15.36 -5.53
C VAL A 210 -16.40 -15.59 -4.41
N ASP A 211 -16.45 -16.83 -3.90
CA ASP A 211 -17.28 -17.15 -2.74
C ASP A 211 -16.66 -16.56 -1.48
N THR A 212 -17.31 -15.51 -0.97
CA THR A 212 -16.94 -14.82 0.26
C THR A 212 -17.96 -15.06 1.38
N THR A 213 -18.90 -16.00 1.20
CA THR A 213 -19.92 -16.34 2.20
C THR A 213 -19.29 -16.80 3.51
N VAL A 214 -20.07 -16.67 4.59
CA VAL A 214 -19.70 -17.10 5.94
C VAL A 214 -20.92 -17.68 6.61
N ASP A 215 -20.75 -18.79 7.31
CA ASP A 215 -21.81 -19.33 8.17
C ASP A 215 -22.27 -18.26 9.17
N LYS A 216 -23.56 -17.96 9.17
CA LYS A 216 -24.16 -16.96 10.05
C LYS A 216 -23.81 -17.16 11.53
N GLN A 217 -23.67 -18.41 11.98
CA GLN A 217 -23.29 -18.73 13.35
C GLN A 217 -21.88 -18.21 13.70
N ILE A 218 -20.97 -18.16 12.74
CA ILE A 218 -19.63 -17.57 12.92
C ILE A 218 -19.76 -16.07 13.15
N LEU A 219 -20.59 -15.37 12.36
CA LEU A 219 -20.86 -13.94 12.55
C LEU A 219 -21.52 -13.65 13.90
N ASP A 220 -22.53 -14.46 14.28
CA ASP A 220 -23.25 -14.35 15.55
C ASP A 220 -22.32 -14.55 16.76
N ASN A 221 -21.33 -15.43 16.64
CA ASN A 221 -20.35 -15.66 17.70
C ASN A 221 -19.27 -14.56 17.72
N ALA A 222 -18.78 -14.15 16.55
CA ALA A 222 -17.78 -13.10 16.43
C ALA A 222 -18.30 -11.78 16.99
N VAL A 223 -19.54 -11.37 16.63
CA VAL A 223 -20.11 -10.10 17.08
C VAL A 223 -20.21 -10.03 18.60
N LYS A 224 -20.60 -11.13 19.26
CA LYS A 224 -20.67 -11.20 20.73
C LYS A 224 -19.32 -10.93 21.37
N VAL A 225 -18.23 -11.43 20.78
CA VAL A 225 -16.87 -11.23 21.32
C VAL A 225 -16.41 -9.79 21.10
N ILE A 226 -16.52 -9.28 19.87
CA ILE A 226 -16.02 -7.93 19.52
C ILE A 226 -16.88 -6.79 20.09
N SER A 227 -17.96 -7.12 20.78
CA SER A 227 -18.86 -6.18 21.48
C SER A 227 -18.88 -6.35 23.00
N THR A 228 -18.05 -7.24 23.55
CA THR A 228 -17.99 -7.51 24.99
C THR A 228 -16.64 -7.09 25.56
N LEU A 229 -16.64 -6.00 26.34
CA LEU A 229 -15.46 -5.58 27.10
C LEU A 229 -15.27 -6.45 28.35
N PRO A 230 -14.02 -6.66 28.81
CA PRO A 230 -13.74 -7.35 30.06
C PRO A 230 -14.42 -6.68 31.26
N SER A 231 -15.17 -7.43 32.06
CA SER A 231 -15.96 -6.91 33.17
C SER A 231 -15.13 -6.52 34.39
N ASP A 232 -13.90 -7.04 34.49
CA ASP A 232 -12.92 -6.77 35.53
C ASP A 232 -12.13 -5.47 35.31
N LYS A 233 -12.38 -4.78 34.18
CA LYS A 233 -11.64 -3.58 33.78
C LYS A 233 -12.58 -2.39 33.61
N LYS A 234 -12.06 -1.20 33.88
CA LYS A 234 -12.78 0.07 33.72
C LYS A 234 -12.45 0.71 32.38
N PHE A 235 -13.48 1.13 31.65
CA PHE A 235 -13.35 1.81 30.36
C PHE A 235 -14.16 3.10 30.36
N ILE A 236 -13.72 4.08 29.58
CA ILE A 236 -14.48 5.30 29.34
C ILE A 236 -15.86 4.94 28.78
N ASN A 237 -16.92 5.50 29.39
CA ASN A 237 -18.32 5.21 29.02
C ASN A 237 -18.61 5.32 27.52
N LYS A 238 -17.99 6.28 26.83
CA LYS A 238 -18.14 6.48 25.38
C LYS A 238 -17.56 5.30 24.58
N ILE A 239 -16.42 4.74 25.01
CA ILE A 239 -15.82 3.54 24.39
C ILE A 239 -16.71 2.33 24.65
N ALA A 240 -17.13 2.15 25.91
CA ALA A 240 -18.04 1.06 26.28
C ALA A 240 -19.31 1.07 25.42
N LYS A 241 -19.92 2.25 25.24
CA LYS A 241 -21.08 2.43 24.37
C LYS A 241 -20.80 2.06 22.91
N ILE A 242 -19.70 2.53 22.33
CA ILE A 242 -19.36 2.22 20.93
C ILE A 242 -19.18 0.71 20.73
N VAL A 243 -18.49 0.04 21.67
CA VAL A 243 -18.23 -1.39 21.58
C VAL A 243 -19.52 -2.21 21.76
N THR A 244 -20.36 -1.88 22.74
CA THR A 244 -21.62 -2.61 22.98
C THR A 244 -22.67 -2.33 21.90
N ASP A 245 -22.71 -1.11 21.34
CA ASP A 245 -23.63 -0.74 20.26
C ASP A 245 -23.44 -1.64 19.01
N ARG A 246 -22.25 -2.23 18.78
CA ARG A 246 -22.02 -3.22 17.70
C ARG A 246 -23.00 -4.39 17.76
N ASN A 247 -23.22 -4.95 18.96
CA ASN A 247 -24.16 -6.06 19.14
C ASN A 247 -25.61 -5.62 18.93
N THR A 248 -25.95 -4.42 19.39
CA THR A 248 -27.28 -3.82 19.19
C THR A 248 -27.56 -3.62 17.70
N MET A 249 -26.63 -3.00 16.96
CA MET A 249 -26.72 -2.79 15.52
C MET A 249 -26.85 -4.10 14.76
N TYR A 250 -26.01 -5.08 15.09
CA TYR A 250 -26.07 -6.40 14.50
C TYR A 250 -27.42 -7.09 14.75
N THR A 251 -27.88 -7.14 16.00
CA THR A 251 -29.16 -7.78 16.37
C THR A 251 -30.35 -7.10 15.71
N ASN A 252 -30.29 -5.78 15.53
CA ASN A 252 -31.31 -5.00 14.84
C ASN A 252 -31.23 -5.07 13.30
N ASN A 253 -30.24 -5.78 12.75
CA ASN A 253 -30.03 -5.93 11.31
C ASN A 253 -29.67 -4.61 10.58
N VAL A 254 -28.96 -3.71 11.27
CA VAL A 254 -28.53 -2.39 10.79
C VAL A 254 -27.05 -2.20 11.11
N ILE A 255 -26.21 -2.98 10.45
CA ILE A 255 -24.77 -3.08 10.70
C ILE A 255 -24.05 -1.91 10.03
N ASP A 256 -23.29 -1.13 10.79
CA ASP A 256 -22.52 0.00 10.27
C ASP A 256 -21.17 -0.42 9.66
N TRP A 257 -20.45 0.55 9.09
CA TRP A 257 -19.17 0.32 8.42
C TRP A 257 -18.12 -0.31 9.34
N GLY A 258 -17.93 0.27 10.54
CA GLY A 258 -16.91 -0.20 11.49
C GLY A 258 -17.20 -1.60 12.02
N THR A 259 -18.47 -1.96 12.22
CA THR A 259 -18.87 -3.30 12.63
C THR A 259 -18.65 -4.31 11.50
N ALA A 260 -19.07 -4.00 10.26
CA ALA A 260 -18.85 -4.89 9.12
C ALA A 260 -17.35 -5.10 8.83
N GLU A 261 -16.54 -4.03 8.90
CA GLU A 261 -15.08 -4.10 8.80
C GLU A 261 -14.49 -5.04 9.86
N THR A 262 -14.87 -4.88 11.13
CA THR A 262 -14.38 -5.73 12.24
C THR A 262 -14.81 -7.19 12.06
N LEU A 263 -16.01 -7.44 11.54
CA LEU A 263 -16.48 -8.80 11.24
C LEU A 263 -15.72 -9.42 10.06
N ALA A 264 -15.31 -8.66 9.05
CA ALA A 264 -14.45 -9.17 7.98
C ALA A 264 -13.12 -9.68 8.56
N TYR A 265 -12.49 -8.90 9.44
CA TYR A 265 -11.27 -9.32 10.14
C TYR A 265 -11.52 -10.56 10.99
N ALA A 266 -12.58 -10.58 11.80
CA ALA A 266 -12.91 -11.70 12.67
C ALA A 266 -13.07 -13.02 11.90
N THR A 267 -13.79 -12.98 10.78
CA THR A 267 -14.05 -14.18 9.96
C THR A 267 -12.77 -14.69 9.29
N LEU A 268 -11.93 -13.79 8.78
CA LEU A 268 -10.63 -14.16 8.20
C LEU A 268 -9.69 -14.80 9.23
N LEU A 269 -9.63 -14.26 10.45
CA LEU A 269 -8.84 -14.80 11.55
C LEU A 269 -9.30 -16.21 11.97
N ILE A 270 -10.61 -16.45 11.95
CA ILE A 270 -11.20 -17.78 12.24
C ILE A 270 -10.85 -18.78 11.12
N GLU A 271 -10.86 -18.32 9.87
CA GLU A 271 -10.49 -19.13 8.70
C GLU A 271 -8.98 -19.41 8.60
N GLY A 272 -8.15 -18.71 9.38
CA GLY A 272 -6.70 -18.93 9.47
C GLY A 272 -5.84 -17.96 8.67
N ASN A 273 -6.42 -16.85 8.22
CA ASN A 273 -5.65 -15.75 7.65
C ASN A 273 -5.23 -14.79 8.76
N ASP A 274 -4.00 -14.29 8.66
CA ASP A 274 -3.54 -13.19 9.50
C ASP A 274 -4.11 -11.87 8.99
N VAL A 275 -4.20 -10.88 9.88
CA VAL A 275 -4.58 -9.51 9.51
C VAL A 275 -3.55 -8.56 10.12
N ARG A 276 -2.91 -7.76 9.26
CA ARG A 276 -1.98 -6.70 9.65
C ARG A 276 -2.55 -5.36 9.19
N ILE A 277 -2.71 -4.41 10.10
CA ILE A 277 -3.14 -3.05 9.78
C ILE A 277 -2.08 -2.08 10.30
N SER A 278 -1.61 -1.17 9.44
CA SER A 278 -0.73 -0.09 9.86
C SER A 278 -1.17 1.25 9.24
N GLY A 279 -0.81 2.32 9.93
CA GLY A 279 -1.13 3.69 9.52
C GLY A 279 -1.29 4.60 10.73
N GLN A 280 -1.49 5.88 10.48
CA GLN A 280 -1.59 6.87 11.56
C GLN A 280 -2.96 6.74 12.26
N ASP A 281 -2.94 6.52 13.57
CA ASP A 281 -4.14 6.40 14.43
C ASP A 281 -5.11 5.25 14.07
N VAL A 282 -4.66 4.24 13.33
CA VAL A 282 -5.53 3.16 12.80
C VAL A 282 -6.20 2.34 13.91
N GLU A 283 -5.58 2.22 15.07
CA GLU A 283 -6.10 1.46 16.22
C GLU A 283 -7.47 1.98 16.69
N ARG A 284 -7.59 3.31 16.80
CA ARG A 284 -8.86 4.00 17.06
C ARG A 284 -9.64 4.21 15.77
N GLY A 285 -8.93 4.42 14.67
CA GLY A 285 -9.41 5.03 13.44
C GLY A 285 -9.38 6.56 13.56
N THR A 286 -8.90 7.24 12.51
CA THR A 286 -8.89 8.72 12.42
C THR A 286 -10.26 9.30 12.76
N PHE A 287 -11.32 8.70 12.21
CA PHE A 287 -12.71 9.12 12.42
C PHE A 287 -13.37 8.51 13.66
N SER A 288 -12.62 7.83 14.54
CA SER A 288 -13.11 7.17 15.76
C SER A 288 -14.26 6.18 15.48
N HIS A 289 -14.12 5.38 14.41
CA HIS A 289 -15.09 4.34 14.03
C HIS A 289 -14.60 2.93 14.38
N ARG A 290 -13.27 2.70 14.39
CA ARG A 290 -12.69 1.36 14.44
C ARG A 290 -12.54 0.80 15.83
N HIS A 291 -11.88 1.50 16.76
CA HIS A 291 -11.64 1.03 18.13
C HIS A 291 -11.23 -0.45 18.21
N ALA A 292 -10.25 -0.86 17.40
CA ALA A 292 -9.71 -2.22 17.40
C ALA A 292 -8.81 -2.46 18.62
N VAL A 293 -8.17 -1.40 19.11
CA VAL A 293 -7.50 -1.34 20.41
C VAL A 293 -8.30 -0.40 21.31
N VAL A 294 -8.63 -0.85 22.52
CA VAL A 294 -9.25 -0.02 23.55
C VAL A 294 -8.36 0.01 24.78
N LYS A 295 -8.25 1.17 25.42
CA LYS A 295 -7.40 1.35 26.60
C LYS A 295 -8.23 1.33 27.88
N VAL A 296 -7.73 0.61 28.88
CA VAL A 296 -8.27 0.64 30.25
C VAL A 296 -8.03 2.03 30.83
N GLU A 297 -9.07 2.62 31.42
CA GLU A 297 -9.05 4.01 31.89
C GLU A 297 -7.99 4.27 32.96
N ASP A 298 -7.80 3.32 33.88
CA ASP A 298 -6.95 3.50 35.06
C ASP A 298 -5.49 3.03 34.88
N SER A 299 -5.16 2.34 33.78
CA SER A 299 -3.83 1.72 33.57
C SER A 299 -3.25 1.87 32.16
N GLU A 300 -4.01 2.40 31.21
CA GLU A 300 -3.68 2.44 29.78
C GLU A 300 -3.40 1.08 29.13
N GLU A 301 -3.68 -0.03 29.83
CA GLU A 301 -3.55 -1.38 29.30
C GLU A 301 -4.40 -1.52 28.02
N GLU A 302 -3.79 -2.06 26.97
CA GLU A 302 -4.44 -2.26 25.69
C GLU A 302 -5.22 -3.58 25.67
N VAL A 303 -6.48 -3.49 25.24
CA VAL A 303 -7.38 -4.63 25.06
C VAL A 303 -7.76 -4.70 23.58
N ILE A 304 -7.50 -5.85 22.97
CA ILE A 304 -7.80 -6.14 21.56
C ILE A 304 -8.80 -7.29 21.50
N LEU A 305 -10.08 -6.98 21.29
CA LEU A 305 -11.16 -7.99 21.34
C LEU A 305 -11.06 -9.03 20.21
N LEU A 306 -10.49 -8.66 19.05
CA LEU A 306 -10.21 -9.63 17.98
C LEU A 306 -9.21 -10.71 18.41
N ASN A 307 -8.34 -10.42 19.39
CA ASN A 307 -7.41 -11.40 19.92
C ASN A 307 -8.03 -12.36 20.94
N THR A 308 -9.27 -12.13 21.39
CA THR A 308 -10.01 -13.02 22.29
C THR A 308 -11.04 -13.89 21.58
N LEU A 309 -11.10 -13.85 20.24
CA LEU A 309 -11.99 -14.70 19.45
C LEU A 309 -11.70 -16.20 19.70
N PRO A 310 -12.71 -17.01 20.06
CA PRO A 310 -12.51 -18.44 20.29
C PRO A 310 -12.16 -19.15 18.98
N ASN A 311 -11.24 -20.11 19.05
CA ASN A 311 -10.80 -20.94 17.92
C ASN A 311 -10.20 -20.16 16.73
N LYS A 312 -9.84 -18.88 16.89
CA LYS A 312 -9.12 -18.16 15.82
C LYS A 312 -7.79 -18.85 15.55
N LYS A 313 -7.46 -18.99 14.26
CA LYS A 313 -6.21 -19.60 13.80
C LYS A 313 -5.19 -18.54 13.37
N GLY A 314 -5.67 -17.38 12.94
CA GLY A 314 -4.86 -16.23 12.55
C GLY A 314 -4.52 -15.27 13.69
N LYS A 315 -3.54 -14.42 13.41
CA LYS A 315 -3.06 -13.33 14.27
C LYS A 315 -3.60 -12.00 13.77
N PHE A 316 -4.05 -11.18 14.71
CA PHE A 316 -4.47 -9.81 14.43
C PHE A 316 -3.43 -8.85 15.01
N ASN A 317 -2.79 -8.11 14.12
CA ASN A 317 -1.79 -7.11 14.44
C ASN A 317 -2.25 -5.76 13.89
N ILE A 318 -2.35 -4.76 14.76
CA ILE A 318 -2.68 -3.39 14.35
C ILE A 318 -1.71 -2.45 15.05
N TYR A 319 -1.16 -1.50 14.30
CA TYR A 319 -0.15 -0.59 14.82
C TYR A 319 -0.42 0.82 14.36
N ASN A 320 -0.51 1.76 15.30
CA ASN A 320 -0.30 3.17 14.98
C ASN A 320 1.12 3.35 14.43
N SER A 321 1.24 3.76 13.17
CA SER A 321 2.52 4.08 12.57
C SER A 321 3.09 5.38 13.13
N LEU A 322 4.39 5.60 12.97
CA LEU A 322 4.93 6.96 13.02
C LEU A 322 4.35 7.82 11.88
N LEU A 323 4.52 9.14 11.97
CA LEU A 323 4.10 10.10 10.94
C LEU A 323 5.02 10.03 9.71
N SER A 324 4.89 8.94 8.96
CA SER A 324 5.61 8.62 7.73
C SER A 324 4.66 7.85 6.81
N GLU A 325 4.51 8.32 5.57
CA GLU A 325 3.79 7.56 4.54
C GLU A 325 4.77 6.73 3.70
N TYR A 326 5.92 7.31 3.31
CA TYR A 326 6.83 6.69 2.36
C TYR A 326 7.50 5.43 2.91
N GLY A 327 8.14 5.54 4.08
CA GLY A 327 8.74 4.40 4.77
C GLY A 327 7.71 3.34 5.17
N VAL A 328 6.57 3.76 5.73
CA VAL A 328 5.54 2.84 6.25
C VAL A 328 4.89 2.02 5.14
N LEU A 329 4.45 2.65 4.03
CA LEU A 329 3.87 1.92 2.92
C LEU A 329 4.91 1.00 2.25
N GLY A 330 6.17 1.43 2.16
CA GLY A 330 7.27 0.59 1.69
C GLY A 330 7.47 -0.66 2.55
N PHE A 331 7.42 -0.51 3.87
CA PHE A 331 7.49 -1.63 4.81
C PHE A 331 6.33 -2.61 4.62
N ASP A 332 5.09 -2.11 4.59
CA ASP A 332 3.91 -2.96 4.43
C ASP A 332 3.83 -3.63 3.05
N TYR A 333 4.34 -3.00 2.00
CA TYR A 333 4.49 -3.65 0.69
C TYR A 333 5.43 -4.86 0.79
N GLY A 334 6.57 -4.72 1.47
CA GLY A 334 7.50 -5.82 1.74
C GLY A 334 6.88 -6.92 2.62
N TYR A 335 6.06 -6.53 3.60
CA TYR A 335 5.33 -7.47 4.45
C TYR A 335 4.34 -8.31 3.64
N ALA A 336 3.53 -7.66 2.80
CA ALA A 336 2.55 -8.32 1.93
C ALA A 336 3.22 -9.21 0.87
N LEU A 337 4.41 -8.84 0.38
CA LEU A 337 5.19 -9.65 -0.56
C LEU A 337 5.68 -10.97 0.07
N THR A 338 5.94 -10.96 1.38
CA THR A 338 6.53 -12.10 2.10
C THR A 338 5.49 -12.96 2.81
N ASN A 339 4.24 -12.50 2.93
CA ASN A 339 3.17 -13.20 3.66
C ASN A 339 1.86 -13.21 2.86
N PRO A 340 1.72 -14.09 1.84
CA PRO A 340 0.51 -14.13 1.00
C PRO A 340 -0.77 -14.57 1.74
N ASN A 341 -0.64 -15.17 2.93
CA ASN A 341 -1.76 -15.57 3.80
C ASN A 341 -2.16 -14.50 4.84
N THR A 342 -1.66 -13.27 4.69
CA THR A 342 -1.99 -12.13 5.54
C THR A 342 -2.76 -11.07 4.76
N LEU A 343 -3.89 -10.62 5.28
CA LEU A 343 -4.53 -9.39 4.84
C LEU A 343 -3.73 -8.20 5.37
N THR A 344 -2.81 -7.69 4.56
CA THR A 344 -1.96 -6.54 4.89
C THR A 344 -2.61 -5.24 4.41
N ILE A 345 -2.94 -4.37 5.35
CA ILE A 345 -3.64 -3.10 5.11
C ILE A 345 -2.74 -1.94 5.56
N TRP A 346 -2.56 -0.98 4.66
CA TRP A 346 -2.07 0.35 4.98
C TRP A 346 -3.22 1.35 4.87
N GLU A 347 -3.45 2.14 5.92
CA GLU A 347 -4.48 3.19 5.93
C GLU A 347 -3.85 4.57 6.04
N ALA A 348 -4.13 5.43 5.06
CA ALA A 348 -3.78 6.84 5.13
C ALA A 348 -4.75 7.55 6.09
N GLN A 349 -4.28 8.56 6.84
CA GLN A 349 -5.15 9.33 7.73
C GLN A 349 -6.26 10.05 6.95
N PHE A 350 -5.89 10.65 5.82
CA PHE A 350 -6.76 11.03 4.72
C PHE A 350 -6.11 10.57 3.43
N GLY A 351 -6.90 10.17 2.43
CA GLY A 351 -6.37 9.65 1.18
C GLY A 351 -5.47 10.64 0.43
N ASP A 352 -5.68 11.94 0.66
CA ASP A 352 -4.89 13.05 0.11
C ASP A 352 -3.38 12.90 0.39
N PHE A 353 -3.00 12.31 1.54
CA PHE A 353 -1.60 12.16 1.99
C PHE A 353 -0.86 10.99 1.34
N SER A 354 -1.55 10.13 0.58
CA SER A 354 -0.91 9.03 -0.16
C SER A 354 0.08 9.51 -1.23
N ASN A 355 0.06 10.79 -1.58
CA ASN A 355 1.08 11.39 -2.45
C ASN A 355 2.49 11.41 -1.83
N GLY A 356 2.62 11.36 -0.50
CA GLY A 356 3.92 11.26 0.18
C GLY A 356 4.68 9.97 -0.12
N CYS A 357 3.96 8.90 -0.46
CA CYS A 357 4.50 7.59 -0.81
C CYS A 357 4.38 7.26 -2.30
N GLN A 358 4.29 8.27 -3.17
CA GLN A 358 4.07 8.09 -4.61
C GLN A 358 5.10 7.16 -5.28
N ILE A 359 6.36 7.16 -4.84
CA ILE A 359 7.38 6.26 -5.40
C ILE A 359 7.06 4.79 -5.13
N ILE A 360 6.46 4.45 -3.98
CA ILE A 360 6.01 3.08 -3.69
C ILE A 360 4.83 2.71 -4.58
N ILE A 361 3.89 3.64 -4.78
CA ILE A 361 2.73 3.44 -5.64
C ILE A 361 3.18 3.20 -7.10
N ASP A 362 4.04 4.06 -7.62
CA ASP A 362 4.48 4.05 -9.02
C ASP A 362 5.44 2.89 -9.30
N GLN A 363 6.43 2.69 -8.43
CA GLN A 363 7.54 1.79 -8.71
C GLN A 363 7.39 0.41 -8.06
N TYR A 364 6.39 0.16 -7.23
CA TYR A 364 6.19 -1.15 -6.61
C TYR A 364 4.76 -1.64 -6.76
N ILE A 365 3.77 -0.91 -6.23
CA ILE A 365 2.38 -1.37 -6.21
C ILE A 365 1.80 -1.50 -7.63
N SER A 366 1.95 -0.49 -8.48
CA SER A 366 1.29 -0.47 -9.79
C SER A 366 1.98 -1.32 -10.86
N CYS A 367 3.26 -1.68 -10.68
CA CYS A 367 4.04 -2.36 -11.73
C CYS A 367 5.00 -3.45 -11.21
N GLY A 368 4.93 -3.82 -9.93
CA GLY A 368 5.82 -4.84 -9.34
C GLY A 368 5.66 -6.22 -9.99
N GLU A 369 4.42 -6.60 -10.31
CA GLU A 369 4.14 -7.85 -11.01
C GLU A 369 4.66 -7.84 -12.46
N ASP A 370 4.48 -6.74 -13.19
CA ASP A 370 4.95 -6.63 -14.59
C ASP A 370 6.49 -6.60 -14.68
N LYS A 371 7.16 -5.92 -13.74
CA LYS A 371 8.63 -5.79 -13.74
C LYS A 371 9.37 -7.00 -13.18
N TRP A 372 8.82 -7.62 -12.14
CA TRP A 372 9.55 -8.63 -11.35
C TRP A 372 8.79 -9.94 -11.19
N ASN A 373 7.61 -10.06 -11.82
CA ASN A 373 6.77 -11.25 -11.75
C ASN A 373 6.35 -11.64 -10.31
N ASN A 374 6.27 -10.63 -9.44
CA ASN A 374 5.95 -10.79 -8.03
C ASN A 374 4.52 -10.33 -7.76
N GLN A 375 3.72 -11.21 -7.17
CA GLN A 375 2.38 -10.87 -6.68
C GLN A 375 2.48 -10.08 -5.36
N ASN A 376 1.43 -9.32 -5.05
CA ASN A 376 1.36 -8.59 -3.78
C ASN A 376 -0.11 -8.37 -3.38
N GLY A 377 -0.45 -8.60 -2.12
CA GLY A 377 -1.83 -8.53 -1.61
C GLY A 377 -2.19 -7.26 -0.84
N ILE A 378 -1.34 -6.22 -0.89
CA ILE A 378 -1.52 -5.02 -0.06
C ILE A 378 -2.84 -4.30 -0.36
N VAL A 379 -3.52 -3.88 0.70
CA VAL A 379 -4.74 -3.07 0.63
C VAL A 379 -4.42 -1.64 1.07
N LEU A 380 -4.79 -0.67 0.25
CA LEU A 380 -4.67 0.75 0.55
C LEU A 380 -6.06 1.29 0.90
N LEU A 381 -6.25 1.70 2.15
CA LEU A 381 -7.45 2.42 2.57
C LEU A 381 -7.18 3.91 2.50
N LEU A 382 -7.86 4.61 1.60
CA LEU A 382 -7.65 6.02 1.29
C LEU A 382 -8.92 6.82 1.57
N PRO A 383 -9.07 7.43 2.76
CA PRO A 383 -10.28 8.16 3.10
C PRO A 383 -10.57 9.27 2.07
N HIS A 384 -11.70 9.17 1.39
CA HIS A 384 -12.09 9.98 0.24
C HIS A 384 -13.50 10.56 0.45
N GLY A 385 -13.72 11.79 -0.03
CA GLY A 385 -15.05 12.38 -0.09
C GLY A 385 -15.05 13.91 0.02
N TYR A 386 -15.84 14.57 -0.82
CA TYR A 386 -15.97 16.02 -0.87
C TYR A 386 -17.01 16.50 0.15
N GLU A 387 -16.51 16.87 1.34
CA GLU A 387 -17.33 17.16 2.54
C GLU A 387 -17.06 18.57 3.10
N GLY A 388 -16.50 19.47 2.29
CA GLY A 388 -16.23 20.85 2.68
C GLY A 388 -15.06 21.05 3.64
N GLN A 389 -14.16 20.06 3.75
CA GLN A 389 -13.00 20.09 4.67
C GLN A 389 -11.71 20.69 4.05
N GLY A 390 -11.79 21.18 2.81
CA GLY A 390 -10.65 21.81 2.12
C GLY A 390 -9.85 20.85 1.24
N ALA A 391 -8.78 21.36 0.66
CA ALA A 391 -8.08 20.73 -0.46
C ALA A 391 -7.25 19.49 -0.08
N GLU A 392 -6.83 19.38 1.18
CA GLU A 392 -6.01 18.29 1.71
C GLU A 392 -6.80 17.27 2.54
N HIS A 393 -8.14 17.32 2.51
CA HIS A 393 -9.02 16.43 3.28
C HIS A 393 -10.24 15.97 2.46
N SER A 394 -10.12 15.95 1.13
CA SER A 394 -11.25 15.67 0.23
C SER A 394 -10.96 14.59 -0.79
N SER A 395 -9.75 14.53 -1.35
CA SER A 395 -9.46 13.71 -2.51
C SER A 395 -8.21 12.88 -2.33
N ALA A 396 -8.44 11.56 -2.28
CA ALA A 396 -7.43 10.55 -2.53
C ALA A 396 -6.88 10.53 -3.97
N ARG A 397 -7.29 11.44 -4.86
CA ARG A 397 -6.85 11.52 -6.27
C ARG A 397 -7.11 10.23 -7.05
N MET A 398 -8.37 9.79 -7.03
CA MET A 398 -8.83 8.60 -7.74
C MET A 398 -8.35 8.54 -9.19
N GLU A 399 -8.33 9.68 -9.88
CA GLU A 399 -7.86 9.80 -11.26
C GLU A 399 -6.42 9.31 -11.47
N ARG A 400 -5.55 9.42 -10.46
CA ARG A 400 -4.15 9.02 -10.55
C ARG A 400 -4.00 7.51 -10.45
N TYR A 401 -4.71 6.87 -9.53
CA TYR A 401 -4.70 5.42 -9.41
C TYR A 401 -5.30 4.76 -10.65
N LEU A 402 -6.41 5.31 -11.18
CA LEU A 402 -7.00 4.83 -12.42
C LEU A 402 -6.10 5.03 -13.64
N GLN A 403 -5.29 6.10 -13.68
CA GLN A 403 -4.29 6.30 -14.72
C GLN A 403 -3.17 5.24 -14.69
N LEU A 404 -2.83 4.73 -13.49
CA LEU A 404 -1.83 3.67 -13.32
C LEU A 404 -2.39 2.27 -13.63
N CYS A 405 -3.71 2.12 -13.75
CA CYS A 405 -4.33 0.83 -14.01
C CYS A 405 -4.08 0.37 -15.46
N ALA A 406 -3.54 -0.85 -15.60
CA ALA A 406 -3.32 -1.48 -16.89
C ALA A 406 -3.32 -2.99 -16.75
N ARG A 407 -3.96 -3.68 -17.69
CA ARG A 407 -4.11 -5.15 -17.70
C ARG A 407 -4.75 -5.64 -16.38
N HIS A 408 -3.96 -6.26 -15.51
CA HIS A 408 -4.38 -6.95 -14.30
C HIS A 408 -3.52 -6.56 -13.09
N ASN A 409 -3.00 -5.33 -13.07
CA ASN A 409 -2.00 -4.92 -12.08
C ASN A 409 -2.55 -4.67 -10.67
N MET A 410 -3.82 -4.25 -10.53
CA MET A 410 -4.45 -3.97 -9.23
C MET A 410 -5.97 -4.05 -9.30
N TYR A 411 -6.64 -3.89 -8.16
CA TYR A 411 -8.05 -3.55 -8.07
C TYR A 411 -8.22 -2.11 -7.60
N VAL A 412 -9.22 -1.42 -8.12
CA VAL A 412 -9.63 -0.09 -7.64
C VAL A 412 -11.13 -0.09 -7.35
N VAL A 413 -11.49 0.20 -6.10
CA VAL A 413 -12.87 0.16 -5.62
C VAL A 413 -13.23 1.39 -4.79
N ASP A 414 -14.52 1.74 -4.79
CA ASP A 414 -15.10 2.82 -3.98
C ASP A 414 -16.46 2.33 -3.47
N CYS A 415 -16.41 1.59 -2.34
CA CYS A 415 -17.55 0.87 -1.82
C CYS A 415 -18.59 1.83 -1.21
N THR A 416 -19.87 1.56 -1.44
CA THR A 416 -20.96 2.38 -0.89
C THR A 416 -21.78 1.68 0.18
N THR A 417 -21.51 0.41 0.49
CA THR A 417 -22.19 -0.32 1.58
C THR A 417 -21.20 -1.06 2.48
N PRO A 418 -21.51 -1.23 3.78
CA PRO A 418 -20.67 -2.03 4.67
C PRO A 418 -20.52 -3.49 4.22
N ALA A 419 -21.58 -4.06 3.62
CA ALA A 419 -21.54 -5.43 3.09
C ALA A 419 -20.56 -5.58 1.93
N ASN A 420 -20.54 -4.62 1.00
CA ASN A 420 -19.61 -4.68 -0.13
C ASN A 420 -18.16 -4.56 0.35
N PHE A 421 -17.90 -3.69 1.33
CA PHE A 421 -16.59 -3.56 1.95
C PHE A 421 -16.17 -4.84 2.70
N PHE A 422 -17.08 -5.47 3.44
CA PHE A 422 -16.83 -6.78 4.07
C PHE A 422 -16.40 -7.84 3.04
N HIS A 423 -17.12 -7.94 1.92
CA HIS A 423 -16.84 -8.94 0.90
C HIS A 423 -15.57 -8.65 0.11
N VAL A 424 -15.25 -7.38 -0.19
CA VAL A 424 -14.01 -7.06 -0.92
C VAL A 424 -12.76 -7.38 -0.11
N LEU A 425 -12.78 -7.15 1.20
CA LEU A 425 -11.69 -7.53 2.10
C LEU A 425 -11.52 -9.06 2.16
N ARG A 426 -12.62 -9.80 2.23
CA ARG A 426 -12.58 -11.28 2.21
C ARG A 426 -12.10 -11.80 0.85
N ARG A 427 -12.50 -11.17 -0.25
CA ARG A 427 -12.08 -11.53 -1.62
C ARG A 427 -10.56 -11.51 -1.78
N GLN A 428 -9.86 -10.56 -1.14
CA GLN A 428 -8.38 -10.50 -1.16
C GLN A 428 -7.73 -11.79 -0.64
N MET A 429 -8.38 -12.49 0.31
CA MET A 429 -7.82 -13.69 0.94
C MET A 429 -8.41 -14.99 0.39
N LYS A 430 -9.63 -14.96 -0.15
CA LYS A 430 -10.32 -16.15 -0.69
C LYS A 430 -9.82 -16.61 -2.05
N THR A 431 -9.14 -15.73 -2.78
CA THR A 431 -8.51 -16.07 -4.06
C THR A 431 -7.20 -16.83 -3.86
N ASN A 432 -6.75 -17.56 -4.87
CA ASN A 432 -5.43 -18.20 -4.93
C ASN A 432 -4.41 -17.35 -5.71
N PHE A 433 -4.62 -16.03 -5.70
CA PHE A 433 -3.73 -15.04 -6.29
C PHE A 433 -3.78 -13.78 -5.41
N ARG A 434 -2.82 -12.88 -5.55
CA ARG A 434 -2.80 -11.61 -4.82
C ARG A 434 -2.55 -10.45 -5.77
N LYS A 435 -3.43 -9.46 -5.68
CA LYS A 435 -3.32 -8.16 -6.36
C LYS A 435 -3.46 -7.06 -5.33
N PRO A 436 -2.76 -5.92 -5.49
CA PRO A 436 -3.02 -4.75 -4.68
C PRO A 436 -4.48 -4.32 -4.81
N LEU A 437 -5.07 -3.84 -3.72
CA LEU A 437 -6.44 -3.32 -3.68
C LEU A 437 -6.42 -1.88 -3.19
N VAL A 438 -6.77 -0.94 -4.07
CA VAL A 438 -6.97 0.46 -3.72
C VAL A 438 -8.43 0.69 -3.39
N VAL A 439 -8.71 1.11 -2.16
CA VAL A 439 -10.05 1.42 -1.67
C VAL A 439 -10.15 2.92 -1.38
N PHE A 440 -11.05 3.62 -2.05
CA PHE A 440 -11.48 4.95 -1.63
C PHE A 440 -12.41 4.77 -0.43
N SER A 441 -11.83 4.77 0.77
CA SER A 441 -12.56 4.46 2.00
C SER A 441 -13.39 5.67 2.44
N PRO A 442 -14.52 5.46 3.12
CA PRO A 442 -15.42 6.55 3.42
C PRO A 442 -15.01 7.37 4.65
N LYS A 443 -15.57 8.58 4.74
CA LYS A 443 -15.55 9.42 5.93
C LYS A 443 -16.95 9.59 6.52
N SER A 444 -17.84 10.31 5.83
CA SER A 444 -19.24 10.48 6.26
C SER A 444 -20.05 9.17 6.25
N LEU A 445 -19.79 8.26 5.30
CA LEU A 445 -20.54 7.00 5.21
C LEU A 445 -20.32 6.07 6.40
N LEU A 446 -19.27 6.29 7.21
CA LEU A 446 -19.02 5.55 8.44
C LEU A 446 -20.19 5.62 9.42
N ARG A 447 -21.04 6.65 9.31
CA ARG A 447 -22.20 6.88 10.19
C ARG A 447 -23.47 7.27 9.43
N HIS A 448 -23.47 7.11 8.11
CA HIS A 448 -24.63 7.53 7.30
C HIS A 448 -25.80 6.56 7.53
N PRO A 449 -27.01 7.03 7.87
CA PRO A 449 -28.11 6.17 8.30
C PRO A 449 -28.64 5.21 7.22
N LEU A 450 -28.41 5.52 5.95
CA LEU A 450 -28.74 4.62 4.83
C LEU A 450 -27.55 3.74 4.40
N CYS A 451 -26.34 3.96 4.94
CA CYS A 451 -25.15 3.18 4.63
C CYS A 451 -24.96 2.10 5.69
N VAL A 452 -25.80 1.09 5.61
CA VAL A 452 -25.90 -0.01 6.57
C VAL A 452 -25.97 -1.34 5.84
N ALA A 453 -25.61 -2.42 6.51
CA ALA A 453 -25.73 -3.79 6.01
C ALA A 453 -26.64 -4.62 6.91
N THR A 454 -27.15 -5.70 6.35
CA THR A 454 -27.89 -6.75 7.06
C THR A 454 -27.00 -7.95 7.35
N GLN A 455 -27.39 -8.77 8.32
CA GLN A 455 -26.73 -10.04 8.63
C GLN A 455 -26.69 -10.97 7.42
N ASP A 456 -27.77 -10.98 6.62
CA ASP A 456 -27.89 -11.84 5.43
C ASP A 456 -26.95 -11.40 4.32
N GLU A 457 -26.83 -10.09 4.08
CA GLU A 457 -25.86 -9.56 3.12
C GLU A 457 -24.42 -9.91 3.49
N LEU A 458 -24.08 -10.00 4.79
CA LEU A 458 -22.74 -10.46 5.22
C LEU A 458 -22.58 -11.97 5.08
N ALA A 459 -23.57 -12.76 5.51
CA ALA A 459 -23.48 -14.22 5.53
C ALA A 459 -23.56 -14.85 4.13
N ASN A 460 -24.56 -14.44 3.35
CA ASN A 460 -24.96 -15.06 2.09
C ASN A 460 -24.73 -14.16 0.86
N GLY A 461 -24.29 -12.92 1.07
CA GLY A 461 -23.96 -12.00 -0.02
C GLY A 461 -22.60 -12.30 -0.69
N SER A 462 -22.23 -11.41 -1.60
CA SER A 462 -20.93 -11.40 -2.27
C SER A 462 -20.55 -9.96 -2.65
N PHE A 463 -19.30 -9.73 -3.01
CA PHE A 463 -18.90 -8.44 -3.57
C PHE A 463 -19.69 -8.18 -4.86
N GLN A 464 -20.30 -7.00 -4.97
CA GLN A 464 -21.00 -6.52 -6.15
C GLN A 464 -20.13 -5.46 -6.82
N GLU A 465 -19.64 -5.73 -8.03
CA GLU A 465 -18.85 -4.76 -8.79
C GLU A 465 -19.71 -3.56 -9.24
N ILE A 466 -20.99 -3.80 -9.51
CA ILE A 466 -22.00 -2.81 -9.89
C ILE A 466 -23.27 -3.08 -9.10
N ILE A 467 -23.92 -2.03 -8.60
CA ILE A 467 -25.22 -2.13 -7.92
C ILE A 467 -26.27 -1.35 -8.71
N ASP A 468 -27.29 -2.07 -9.18
CA ASP A 468 -28.45 -1.53 -9.90
C ASP A 468 -29.41 -0.74 -8.99
N ASP A 469 -30.31 0.03 -9.60
CA ASP A 469 -31.39 0.72 -8.93
C ASP A 469 -32.69 -0.10 -8.92
N ASN A 470 -32.96 -0.73 -7.77
CA ASN A 470 -34.19 -1.51 -7.59
C ASN A 470 -35.36 -0.69 -7.02
N GLN A 471 -35.24 0.63 -6.88
CA GLN A 471 -36.27 1.49 -6.28
C GLN A 471 -37.20 2.15 -7.31
N VAL A 472 -36.90 2.01 -8.61
CA VAL A 472 -37.67 2.62 -9.70
C VAL A 472 -38.17 1.59 -10.69
N ASP A 473 -39.29 1.90 -11.34
CA ASP A 473 -39.78 1.14 -12.48
C ASP A 473 -38.91 1.45 -13.70
N LYS A 474 -38.10 0.48 -14.13
CA LYS A 474 -37.12 0.64 -15.21
C LYS A 474 -37.74 1.10 -16.54
N SER A 475 -39.03 0.82 -16.76
CA SER A 475 -39.75 1.28 -17.96
C SER A 475 -40.05 2.79 -17.94
N LYS A 476 -40.06 3.44 -16.78
CA LYS A 476 -40.33 4.88 -16.65
C LYS A 476 -39.07 5.74 -16.69
N VAL A 477 -37.90 5.12 -16.56
CA VAL A 477 -36.61 5.80 -16.52
C VAL A 477 -36.28 6.42 -17.89
N LYS A 478 -35.80 7.66 -17.85
CA LYS A 478 -35.33 8.46 -18.98
C LYS A 478 -33.85 8.81 -18.85
N SER A 479 -33.38 9.08 -17.64
CA SER A 479 -31.97 9.30 -17.35
C SER A 479 -31.41 8.18 -16.49
N LEU A 480 -30.36 7.52 -16.99
CA LEU A 480 -29.59 6.51 -16.25
C LEU A 480 -28.31 7.14 -15.74
N VAL A 481 -28.21 7.32 -14.42
CA VAL A 481 -27.11 8.00 -13.75
C VAL A 481 -26.16 6.97 -13.16
N PHE A 482 -24.89 7.03 -13.58
CA PHE A 482 -23.80 6.25 -13.03
C PHE A 482 -22.98 7.13 -12.09
N CYS A 483 -22.67 6.60 -10.92
CA CYS A 483 -21.82 7.25 -9.94
C CYS A 483 -21.01 6.21 -9.18
N THR A 484 -20.05 6.67 -8.39
CA THR A 484 -19.25 5.84 -7.49
C THR A 484 -19.14 6.54 -6.13
N GLY A 485 -18.94 5.75 -5.07
CA GLY A 485 -18.73 6.30 -3.72
C GLY A 485 -19.91 7.08 -3.13
N LYS A 486 -19.58 7.94 -2.16
CA LYS A 486 -20.56 8.63 -1.30
C LYS A 486 -21.55 9.53 -2.04
N PHE A 487 -21.20 10.00 -3.24
CA PHE A 487 -22.03 10.93 -4.00
C PHE A 487 -23.39 10.31 -4.36
N TYR A 488 -23.48 8.97 -4.44
CA TYR A 488 -24.74 8.24 -4.55
C TYR A 488 -25.79 8.69 -3.53
N TYR A 489 -25.41 8.81 -2.25
CA TYR A 489 -26.35 9.13 -1.17
C TYR A 489 -26.88 10.56 -1.27
N ASP A 490 -26.05 11.49 -1.74
CA ASP A 490 -26.45 12.89 -1.94
C ASP A 490 -27.45 13.01 -3.11
N ILE A 491 -27.19 12.31 -4.22
CA ILE A 491 -28.11 12.27 -5.37
C ILE A 491 -29.41 11.55 -4.99
N LEU A 492 -29.32 10.45 -4.24
CA LEU A 492 -30.49 9.70 -3.78
C LEU A 492 -31.41 10.57 -2.92
N ALA A 493 -30.85 11.35 -1.99
CA ALA A 493 -31.62 12.27 -1.16
C ALA A 493 -32.36 13.31 -2.01
N GLU A 494 -31.69 13.92 -2.98
CA GLU A 494 -32.30 14.89 -3.90
C GLU A 494 -33.39 14.24 -4.78
N ARG A 495 -33.17 13.01 -5.25
CA ARG A 495 -34.17 12.26 -6.03
C ARG A 495 -35.44 12.04 -5.24
N ILE A 496 -35.32 11.62 -3.97
CA ILE A 496 -36.44 11.35 -3.07
C ILE A 496 -37.21 12.64 -2.79
N ILE A 497 -36.51 13.73 -2.47
CA ILE A 497 -37.12 15.06 -2.21
C ILE A 497 -37.95 15.52 -3.41
N ASN A 498 -37.41 15.35 -4.61
CA ASN A 498 -38.09 15.76 -5.85
C ASN A 498 -39.03 14.70 -6.43
N GLN A 499 -39.20 13.55 -5.76
CA GLN A 499 -40.07 12.44 -6.17
C GLN A 499 -39.86 11.99 -7.63
N ARG A 500 -38.60 11.96 -8.07
CA ARG A 500 -38.24 11.66 -9.46
C ARG A 500 -38.18 10.15 -9.69
N ASN A 501 -39.09 9.63 -10.50
CA ASN A 501 -39.18 8.21 -10.90
C ASN A 501 -38.62 7.95 -12.31
N ASP A 502 -38.25 9.01 -13.02
CA ASP A 502 -37.66 8.99 -14.37
C ASP A 502 -36.12 8.95 -14.35
N VAL A 503 -35.51 8.86 -13.16
CA VAL A 503 -34.06 8.84 -12.95
C VAL A 503 -33.65 7.62 -12.12
N ALA A 504 -32.81 6.77 -12.70
CA ALA A 504 -32.20 5.62 -12.01
C ALA A 504 -30.75 5.93 -11.61
N LEU A 505 -30.33 5.43 -10.44
CA LEU A 505 -29.00 5.62 -9.86
C LEU A 505 -28.26 4.28 -9.78
N VAL A 506 -27.32 4.07 -10.70
CA VAL A 506 -26.44 2.90 -10.74
C VAL A 506 -25.12 3.24 -10.08
N ARG A 507 -24.66 2.37 -9.18
CA ARG A 507 -23.36 2.51 -8.50
C ARG A 507 -22.33 1.61 -9.16
N ILE A 508 -21.17 2.16 -9.48
CA ILE A 508 -19.98 1.40 -9.87
C ILE A 508 -19.09 1.30 -8.64
N GLU A 509 -19.01 0.12 -8.06
CA GLU A 509 -18.23 -0.13 -6.83
C GLU A 509 -16.80 -0.57 -7.16
N GLN A 510 -16.61 -1.26 -8.29
CA GLN A 510 -15.30 -1.60 -8.84
C GLN A 510 -15.05 -0.82 -10.13
N LEU A 511 -14.06 0.06 -10.07
CA LEU A 511 -13.63 0.89 -11.20
C LEU A 511 -12.59 0.15 -12.06
N PHE A 512 -11.73 -0.67 -11.45
CA PHE A 512 -10.74 -1.47 -12.16
C PHE A 512 -10.53 -2.87 -11.53
N PRO A 513 -10.45 -3.95 -12.34
CA PRO A 513 -10.83 -4.01 -13.76
C PRO A 513 -12.29 -3.60 -13.97
N LEU A 514 -12.58 -2.85 -15.04
CA LEU A 514 -13.92 -2.35 -15.31
C LEU A 514 -14.86 -3.49 -15.72
N PRO A 515 -15.97 -3.74 -15.01
CA PRO A 515 -16.94 -4.80 -15.34
C PRO A 515 -17.83 -4.42 -16.55
N VAL A 516 -17.23 -4.30 -17.74
CA VAL A 516 -17.89 -3.80 -18.97
C VAL A 516 -19.15 -4.59 -19.33
N GLU A 517 -19.11 -5.92 -19.23
CA GLU A 517 -20.26 -6.77 -19.57
C GLU A 517 -21.42 -6.60 -18.56
N GLN A 518 -21.11 -6.35 -17.28
CA GLN A 518 -22.15 -6.03 -16.30
C GLN A 518 -22.76 -4.65 -16.58
N LEU A 519 -21.95 -3.64 -16.96
CA LEU A 519 -22.46 -2.31 -17.34
C LEU A 519 -23.40 -2.39 -18.55
N LYS A 520 -23.04 -3.17 -19.57
CA LYS A 520 -23.90 -3.44 -20.74
C LYS A 520 -25.22 -4.08 -20.33
N ALA A 521 -25.16 -5.08 -19.46
CA ALA A 521 -26.36 -5.76 -18.96
C ALA A 521 -27.28 -4.80 -18.20
N ILE A 522 -26.73 -3.93 -17.34
CA ILE A 522 -27.49 -2.91 -16.62
C ILE A 522 -28.17 -1.95 -17.59
N ILE A 523 -27.46 -1.40 -18.57
CA ILE A 523 -28.04 -0.48 -19.57
C ILE A 523 -29.22 -1.12 -20.29
N ALA A 524 -29.11 -2.41 -20.66
CA ALA A 524 -30.18 -3.12 -21.35
C ALA A 524 -31.47 -3.26 -20.53
N LEU A 525 -31.42 -3.12 -19.20
CA LEU A 525 -32.60 -3.17 -18.32
C LEU A 525 -33.45 -1.90 -18.39
N TYR A 526 -32.93 -0.81 -18.97
CA TYR A 526 -33.59 0.51 -19.05
C TYR A 526 -33.91 0.88 -20.51
N PRO A 527 -34.95 0.28 -21.13
CA PRO A 527 -35.19 0.40 -22.57
C PRO A 527 -35.60 1.80 -23.05
N ASN A 528 -36.03 2.66 -22.12
CA ASN A 528 -36.54 3.99 -22.39
C ASN A 528 -35.56 5.12 -22.01
N ALA A 529 -34.37 4.77 -21.52
CA ALA A 529 -33.33 5.74 -21.17
C ALA A 529 -32.64 6.25 -22.43
N ASP A 530 -32.59 7.57 -22.60
CA ASP A 530 -31.93 8.27 -23.72
C ASP A 530 -30.84 9.25 -23.24
N ASP A 531 -30.64 9.34 -21.93
CA ASP A 531 -29.69 10.23 -21.27
C ASP A 531 -28.83 9.43 -20.27
N TYR A 532 -27.54 9.29 -20.59
CA TYR A 532 -26.57 8.56 -19.76
C TYR A 532 -25.66 9.54 -19.04
N VAL A 533 -25.76 9.57 -17.72
CA VAL A 533 -25.10 10.57 -16.90
C VAL A 533 -23.95 9.94 -16.14
N TRP A 534 -22.75 10.52 -16.24
CA TRP A 534 -21.69 10.25 -15.27
C TRP A 534 -21.73 11.35 -14.21
N ALA A 535 -22.09 10.98 -12.99
CA ALA A 535 -22.22 11.90 -11.86
C ALA A 535 -21.09 11.67 -10.85
N GLN A 536 -20.36 12.74 -10.54
CA GLN A 536 -19.24 12.69 -9.60
C GLN A 536 -19.17 14.00 -8.80
N GLU A 537 -18.68 13.93 -7.57
CA GLU A 537 -18.46 15.10 -6.71
C GLU A 537 -17.11 15.77 -6.97
N GLU A 538 -16.19 15.06 -7.61
CA GLU A 538 -14.87 15.54 -7.97
C GLU A 538 -14.93 16.53 -9.14
N PRO A 539 -13.98 17.48 -9.21
CA PRO A 539 -13.75 18.32 -10.38
C PRO A 539 -13.67 17.51 -11.67
N LYS A 540 -14.12 18.08 -12.79
CA LYS A 540 -14.08 17.44 -14.12
C LYS A 540 -12.72 16.81 -14.51
N ASN A 541 -11.61 17.35 -14.01
CA ASN A 541 -10.25 16.85 -14.26
C ASN A 541 -9.73 15.86 -13.20
N MET A 542 -10.60 15.39 -12.32
CA MET A 542 -10.34 14.47 -11.21
C MET A 542 -11.44 13.40 -11.17
N GLY A 543 -11.35 12.47 -10.22
CA GLY A 543 -12.30 11.36 -10.12
C GLY A 543 -12.21 10.41 -11.32
N ALA A 544 -13.23 9.59 -11.55
CA ALA A 544 -13.20 8.57 -12.60
C ALA A 544 -13.65 9.05 -13.99
N TYR A 545 -14.05 10.30 -14.19
CA TYR A 545 -14.61 10.75 -15.49
C TYR A 545 -13.68 10.48 -16.68
N SER A 546 -12.40 10.85 -16.59
CA SER A 546 -11.43 10.62 -17.68
C SER A 546 -11.23 9.13 -17.97
N TYR A 547 -11.22 8.31 -16.92
CA TYR A 547 -11.13 6.86 -17.03
C TYR A 547 -12.37 6.27 -17.71
N MET A 548 -13.58 6.72 -17.34
CA MET A 548 -14.82 6.27 -17.97
C MET A 548 -14.91 6.67 -19.44
N LEU A 549 -14.47 7.89 -19.79
CA LEU A 549 -14.39 8.32 -21.19
C LEU A 549 -13.45 7.44 -22.03
N MET A 550 -12.36 6.96 -21.43
CA MET A 550 -11.36 6.15 -22.11
C MET A 550 -11.75 4.67 -22.21
N ASN A 551 -12.44 4.13 -21.19
CA ASN A 551 -12.65 2.69 -21.04
C ASN A 551 -14.11 2.23 -21.21
N PHE A 552 -15.06 3.16 -21.38
CA PHE A 552 -16.46 2.83 -21.66
C PHE A 552 -17.11 3.85 -22.60
N ASP A 553 -17.09 3.57 -23.90
CA ASP A 553 -17.55 4.45 -24.98
C ASP A 553 -18.89 4.02 -25.59
N LEU A 554 -19.54 3.00 -25.03
CA LEU A 554 -20.82 2.47 -25.51
C LEU A 554 -21.95 3.51 -25.52
N VAL A 555 -21.89 4.47 -24.59
CA VAL A 555 -22.87 5.55 -24.46
C VAL A 555 -22.17 6.89 -24.44
N LYS A 556 -22.87 7.92 -24.93
CA LYS A 556 -22.38 9.29 -24.82
C LYS A 556 -22.64 9.82 -23.42
N TRP A 557 -21.57 10.00 -22.66
CA TRP A 557 -21.64 10.53 -21.30
C TRP A 557 -22.04 12.01 -21.26
N ARG A 558 -23.07 12.31 -20.46
CA ARG A 558 -23.33 13.64 -19.93
C ARG A 558 -22.69 13.76 -18.54
N LEU A 559 -21.75 14.67 -18.39
CA LEU A 559 -21.07 14.89 -17.11
C LEU A 559 -21.94 15.75 -16.18
N ALA A 560 -22.15 15.27 -14.95
CA ALA A 560 -22.66 16.05 -13.82
C ALA A 560 -21.57 16.12 -12.75
N SER A 561 -20.83 17.24 -12.70
CA SER A 561 -19.68 17.39 -11.81
C SER A 561 -19.35 18.83 -11.49
N LEU A 562 -18.37 19.01 -10.61
CA LEU A 562 -17.67 20.28 -10.46
C LEU A 562 -16.92 20.65 -11.75
N LYS A 563 -16.69 21.95 -11.98
CA LYS A 563 -15.77 22.43 -13.02
C LYS A 563 -14.35 21.92 -12.75
N ALA A 564 -13.50 21.93 -13.77
CA ALA A 564 -12.09 21.63 -13.58
C ALA A 564 -11.42 22.66 -12.65
N TYR A 565 -10.60 22.17 -11.73
CA TYR A 565 -9.87 22.99 -10.75
C TYR A 565 -8.43 22.49 -10.58
N ALA A 566 -7.54 23.41 -10.19
CA ALA A 566 -6.16 23.06 -9.85
C ALA A 566 -6.05 22.41 -8.46
N ALA A 567 -6.73 23.00 -7.47
CA ALA A 567 -6.83 22.44 -6.13
C ALA A 567 -7.92 21.34 -6.10
N PRO A 568 -7.73 20.26 -5.32
CA PRO A 568 -8.72 19.20 -5.17
C PRO A 568 -10.11 19.70 -4.79
N ALA A 569 -10.21 20.54 -3.77
CA ALA A 569 -11.47 21.07 -3.27
C ALA A 569 -11.39 22.57 -2.94
N ALA A 570 -12.54 23.18 -2.66
CA ALA A 570 -12.59 24.58 -2.24
C ALA A 570 -12.19 24.73 -0.76
N GLY A 571 -11.24 25.61 -0.46
CA GLY A 571 -10.96 26.01 0.94
C GLY A 571 -12.05 26.85 1.64
N SER A 572 -13.24 27.00 1.04
CA SER A 572 -14.36 27.76 1.62
C SER A 572 -15.62 26.91 1.57
N SER A 573 -16.19 26.61 2.73
CA SER A 573 -17.38 25.76 2.89
C SER A 573 -18.62 26.30 2.16
N THR A 574 -18.78 27.62 2.05
CA THR A 574 -19.88 28.23 1.28
C THR A 574 -19.69 27.99 -0.22
N ARG A 575 -18.46 28.12 -0.72
CA ARG A 575 -18.15 27.87 -2.13
C ARG A 575 -18.26 26.39 -2.47
N ASP A 576 -17.81 25.53 -1.55
CA ASP A 576 -17.92 24.08 -1.65
C ASP A 576 -19.38 23.63 -1.75
N ARG A 577 -20.23 24.00 -0.78
CA ARG A 577 -21.67 23.69 -0.79
C ARG A 577 -22.37 24.14 -2.06
N ARG A 578 -22.07 25.35 -2.55
CA ARG A 578 -22.65 25.85 -3.81
C ARG A 578 -22.24 24.97 -5.00
N ARG A 579 -20.96 24.63 -5.11
CA ARG A 579 -20.43 23.79 -6.20
C ARG A 579 -21.01 22.38 -6.15
N HIS A 580 -21.12 21.80 -4.96
CA HIS A 580 -21.74 20.50 -4.74
C HIS A 580 -23.22 20.48 -5.16
N ALA A 581 -23.97 21.49 -4.72
CA ALA A 581 -25.37 21.65 -5.12
C ALA A 581 -25.52 21.83 -6.64
N ASP A 582 -24.62 22.58 -7.28
CA ASP A 582 -24.62 22.72 -8.74
C ASP A 582 -24.39 21.37 -9.44
N ALA A 583 -23.46 20.54 -8.96
CA ALA A 583 -23.23 19.19 -9.52
C ALA A 583 -24.44 18.26 -9.35
N ILE A 584 -25.09 18.27 -8.18
CA ILE A 584 -26.33 17.52 -7.95
C ILE A 584 -27.44 18.00 -8.90
N ARG A 585 -27.62 19.33 -9.05
CA ARG A 585 -28.62 19.89 -9.97
C ARG A 585 -28.36 19.48 -11.42
N MET A 586 -27.10 19.40 -11.85
CA MET A 586 -26.75 18.91 -13.18
C MET A 586 -27.23 17.47 -13.41
N VAL A 587 -27.33 16.62 -12.39
CA VAL A 587 -27.87 15.25 -12.56
C VAL A 587 -29.31 15.29 -13.09
N PHE A 588 -30.15 16.12 -12.47
CA PHE A 588 -31.60 16.15 -12.70
C PHE A 588 -32.06 17.12 -13.80
N ASP A 589 -31.21 18.05 -14.23
CA ASP A 589 -31.49 19.01 -15.31
C ASP A 589 -30.45 18.90 -16.43
N LYS A 590 -30.85 18.23 -17.52
CA LYS A 590 -30.03 18.00 -18.70
C LYS A 590 -29.61 19.27 -19.46
N ASN A 591 -30.26 20.41 -19.21
CA ASN A 591 -30.00 21.68 -19.91
C ASN A 591 -29.18 22.65 -19.06
N LEU A 592 -28.90 22.30 -17.80
CA LEU A 592 -28.17 23.16 -16.88
C LEU A 592 -26.71 23.30 -17.31
N PHE A 593 -26.26 24.53 -17.53
CA PHE A 593 -24.88 24.89 -17.89
C PHE A 593 -24.34 24.27 -19.20
N ARG A 594 -25.22 23.93 -20.16
CA ARG A 594 -24.86 23.52 -21.53
C ARG A 594 -24.07 24.58 -22.28
#